data_AF-K2DLN2-F1
#
_entry.id   AF-K2DLN2-F1
#
_cell.length_a   1.000
_cell.length_b   1.000
_cell.length_c   1.000
_cell.angle_alpha   90.00
_cell.angle_beta   90.00
_cell.angle_gamma   90.00
#
_symmetry.space_group_name_H-M   'P 1'
#
loop_
_entity.id
_entity.type
_entity.pdbx_description
1 polymer ?
#
loop_
_entity_poly.entity_id
_entity_poly.type
_entity_poly.pdbx_seq_one_letter_code
_entity_poly.pdbx_strand_id
1 'polypeptide(L)'
;MIVNEVDTVTPKQELPNLPVAKALWEPRPNLAVAAAAWIHAGGAYHSAYSQGITAEEAVDFAEMAGIEVVVIGANTTVRGLKTELRHNAAFYHLNQGF
;
A
#
# COMPACT_ATOMS: atom_id res chain seq x y z
N MET A 1 -5.89 -5.93 3.83
CA MET A 1 -4.53 -5.83 3.29
C MET A 1 -4.37 -4.50 2.58
N ILE A 2 -3.20 -3.86 2.72
CA ILE A 2 -2.92 -2.57 2.11
C ILE A 2 -1.66 -2.73 1.26
N VAL A 3 -1.76 -2.43 -0.03
CA VAL A 3 -0.66 -2.56 -0.98
C VAL A 3 -0.31 -1.17 -1.49
N ASN A 4 0.96 -0.76 -1.43
CA ASN A 4 1.42 0.48 -2.02
C ASN A 4 2.46 0.18 -3.09
N GLU A 5 2.18 0.57 -4.33
CA GLU A 5 3.15 0.53 -5.41
C GLU A 5 4.23 1.59 -5.18
N VAL A 6 5.48 1.16 -5.24
CA VAL A 6 6.64 2.03 -5.06
C VAL A 6 7.69 1.72 -6.11
N ASP A 7 8.40 2.75 -6.55
CA ASP A 7 9.54 2.62 -7.45
C ASP A 7 10.83 2.67 -6.62
N THR A 8 11.64 1.62 -6.69
CA THR A 8 12.90 1.58 -5.95
C THR A 8 13.95 2.40 -6.67
N VAL A 9 14.63 3.27 -5.92
CA VAL A 9 15.58 4.23 -6.49
C VAL A 9 16.96 4.09 -5.87
N THR A 10 17.98 4.33 -6.69
CA THR A 10 19.37 4.38 -6.21
C THR A 10 19.59 5.67 -5.41
N PRO A 11 20.10 5.60 -4.17
CA PRO A 11 20.48 6.80 -3.42
C PRO A 11 21.51 7.64 -4.20
N LYS A 12 21.29 8.97 -4.26
CA LYS A 12 22.18 9.89 -4.98
C LYS A 12 23.56 10.08 -4.32
N GLN A 13 23.68 9.71 -3.05
CA GLN A 13 24.89 9.88 -2.24
C GLN A 13 25.11 8.66 -1.37
N GLU A 14 26.38 8.39 -1.08
CA GLU A 14 26.77 7.39 -0.11
C GLU A 14 26.32 7.79 1.31
N LEU A 15 26.00 6.79 2.12
CA LEU A 15 25.64 6.97 3.53
C LEU A 15 26.67 6.24 4.41
N PRO A 16 27.91 6.75 4.50
CA PRO A 16 29.04 6.01 5.08
C PRO A 16 28.89 5.69 6.57
N ASN A 17 28.02 6.43 7.27
CA ASN A 17 27.78 6.24 8.70
C ASN A 17 26.48 5.47 9.00
N LEU A 18 25.75 4.97 8.00
CA LEU A 18 24.55 4.19 8.22
C LEU A 18 24.93 2.72 8.42
N PRO A 19 24.83 2.15 9.65
CA PRO A 19 25.39 0.84 9.98
C PRO A 19 24.46 -0.32 9.59
N VAL A 20 23.46 -0.06 8.74
CA VAL A 20 22.41 -1.02 8.37
C VAL A 20 22.16 -0.97 6.87
N ALA A 21 21.67 -2.09 6.32
CA ALA A 21 21.11 -2.14 4.98
C ALA A 21 19.89 -1.22 4.89
N LYS A 22 19.63 -0.71 3.68
CA LYS A 22 18.54 0.23 3.40
C LYS A 22 17.89 -0.07 2.06
N ALA A 23 16.62 0.29 1.95
CA ALA A 23 15.94 0.47 0.68
C ALA A 23 15.53 1.96 0.58
N LEU A 24 15.58 2.51 -0.63
CA LEU A 24 15.06 3.84 -0.92
C LEU A 24 14.07 3.71 -2.08
N TRP A 25 12.92 4.35 -1.94
CA TRP A 25 11.85 4.24 -2.93
C TRP A 25 11.04 5.54 -3.02
N GLU A 26 10.38 5.71 -4.15
CA GLU A 26 9.39 6.76 -4.40
C GLU A 26 8.01 6.11 -4.48
N PRO A 27 7.07 6.41 -3.56
CA PRO A 27 5.76 5.80 -3.59
C PRO A 27 4.86 6.49 -4.62
N ARG A 28 4.03 5.68 -5.31
CA ARG A 28 3.04 6.19 -6.26
C ARG A 28 1.76 6.63 -5.54
N PRO A 29 1.08 7.71 -5.99
CA PRO A 29 1.48 8.58 -7.10
C PRO A 29 2.53 9.63 -6.69
N ASN A 30 2.65 9.90 -5.39
CA ASN A 30 3.69 10.71 -4.76
C ASN A 30 3.61 10.49 -3.24
N LEU A 31 4.65 10.92 -2.52
CA LEU A 31 4.74 10.76 -1.07
C LEU A 31 3.53 11.32 -0.31
N ALA A 32 3.05 12.52 -0.66
CA ALA A 32 1.97 13.17 0.07
C ALA A 32 0.66 12.39 -0.02
N VAL A 33 0.30 11.94 -1.23
CA VAL A 33 -0.92 11.16 -1.46
C VAL A 33 -0.78 9.75 -0.90
N ALA A 34 0.34 9.07 -1.17
CA ALA A 34 0.56 7.70 -0.74
C ALA A 34 0.56 7.58 0.80
N ALA A 35 1.29 8.47 1.49
CA ALA A 35 1.33 8.48 2.95
C ALA A 35 -0.04 8.81 3.56
N ALA A 36 -0.75 9.81 3.02
CA ALA A 36 -2.09 10.13 3.49
C ALA A 36 -3.07 8.96 3.27
N ALA A 37 -2.99 8.29 2.12
CA ALA A 37 -3.79 7.13 1.82
C ALA A 37 -3.50 5.96 2.78
N TRP A 38 -2.22 5.67 3.02
CA TRP A 38 -1.78 4.64 3.96
C TRP A 38 -2.30 4.89 5.39
N ILE A 39 -2.18 6.13 5.87
CA ILE A 39 -2.69 6.54 7.19
C ILE A 39 -4.21 6.39 7.25
N HIS A 40 -4.93 6.80 6.21
CA HIS A 40 -6.40 6.66 6.18
C HIS A 40 -6.86 5.21 6.11
N ALA A 41 -6.13 4.33 5.44
CA ALA A 41 -6.38 2.90 5.43
C ALA A 41 -5.97 2.20 6.74
N GLY A 42 -5.30 2.91 7.68
CA GLY A 42 -4.84 2.33 8.94
C GLY A 42 -3.61 1.44 8.80
N GLY A 43 -2.76 1.70 7.78
CA GLY A 43 -1.59 0.88 7.51
C GLY A 43 -0.53 0.96 8.61
N ALA A 44 0.10 -0.20 8.89
CA ALA A 44 1.17 -0.32 9.87
C ALA A 44 2.46 0.39 9.42
N TYR A 45 3.37 0.64 10.37
CA TYR A 45 4.72 1.13 10.07
C TYR A 45 5.64 0.01 9.58
N HIS A 46 5.39 -1.23 9.99
CA HIS A 46 6.03 -2.41 9.41
C HIS A 46 5.34 -2.79 8.10
N SER A 47 6.15 -3.14 7.11
CA SER A 47 5.69 -3.63 5.80
C SER A 47 6.62 -4.75 5.30
N ALA A 48 6.09 -5.56 4.38
CA ALA A 48 6.90 -6.46 3.57
C ALA A 48 7.18 -5.77 2.23
N TYR A 49 8.44 -5.68 1.85
CA TYR A 49 8.88 -5.12 0.57
C TYR A 49 9.24 -6.24 -0.41
N SER A 50 8.80 -6.13 -1.66
CA SER A 50 9.07 -7.11 -2.71
C SER A 50 9.29 -6.45 -4.07
N GLN A 51 10.23 -6.99 -4.85
CA GLN A 51 10.41 -6.69 -6.27
C GLN A 51 9.98 -7.87 -7.17
N GLY A 52 9.62 -9.01 -6.57
CA GLY A 52 9.24 -10.23 -7.28
C GLY A 52 7.74 -10.53 -7.22
N ILE A 53 6.95 -9.64 -6.60
CA ILE A 53 5.49 -9.74 -6.49
C ILE A 53 4.89 -8.43 -6.99
N THR A 54 3.93 -8.53 -7.88
CA THR A 54 3.14 -7.42 -8.42
C THR A 54 1.96 -7.08 -7.52
N ALA A 55 1.40 -5.88 -7.68
CA ALA A 55 0.18 -5.50 -6.95
C ALA A 55 -1.01 -6.39 -7.33
N GLU A 56 -1.09 -6.84 -8.60
CA GLU A 56 -2.13 -7.75 -9.09
C GLU A 56 -2.06 -9.11 -8.39
N GLU A 57 -0.88 -9.73 -8.29
CA GLU A 57 -0.72 -11.00 -7.57
C GLU A 57 -1.08 -10.88 -6.08
N ALA A 58 -0.81 -9.73 -5.46
CA ALA A 58 -1.24 -9.45 -4.09
C ALA A 58 -2.78 -9.33 -4.00
N VAL A 59 -3.43 -8.67 -4.96
CA VAL A 59 -4.89 -8.59 -5.03
C VAL A 59 -5.51 -9.98 -5.21
N ASP A 60 -5.00 -10.78 -6.14
CA ASP A 60 -5.44 -12.16 -6.36
C ASP A 60 -5.36 -12.99 -5.07
N PHE A 61 -4.26 -12.89 -4.33
CA PHE A 61 -4.11 -13.55 -3.05
C PHE A 61 -5.17 -13.10 -2.03
N ALA A 62 -5.44 -11.80 -1.94
CA ALA A 62 -6.46 -11.28 -1.02
C ALA A 62 -7.87 -11.77 -1.37
N GLU A 63 -8.21 -11.84 -2.65
CA GLU A 63 -9.47 -12.38 -3.12
C GLU A 63 -9.60 -13.86 -2.78
N MET A 64 -8.57 -14.67 -3.05
CA MET A 64 -8.54 -16.09 -2.69
C MET A 64 -8.68 -16.30 -1.18
N ALA A 65 -8.08 -15.43 -0.37
CA ALA A 65 -8.15 -15.47 1.08
C ALA A 65 -9.43 -14.86 1.67
N GLY A 66 -10.28 -14.22 0.85
CA GLY A 66 -11.50 -13.54 1.29
C GLY A 66 -11.25 -12.32 2.20
N ILE A 67 -10.09 -11.67 2.07
CA ILE A 67 -9.71 -10.48 2.86
C ILE A 67 -9.91 -9.20 2.07
N GLU A 68 -10.20 -8.09 2.75
CA GLU A 68 -10.18 -6.77 2.12
C GLU A 68 -8.80 -6.46 1.55
N VAL A 69 -8.74 -5.86 0.37
CA VAL A 69 -7.53 -5.27 -0.21
C VAL A 69 -7.81 -3.86 -0.70
N VAL A 70 -6.85 -2.96 -0.47
CA VAL A 70 -6.81 -1.63 -1.07
C VAL A 70 -5.44 -1.40 -1.70
N VAL A 71 -5.43 -0.85 -2.91
CA VAL A 71 -4.20 -0.57 -3.66
C VAL A 71 -3.96 0.94 -3.77
N ILE A 72 -2.78 1.35 -3.34
CA ILE A 72 -2.27 2.72 -3.47
C ILE A 72 -1.27 2.72 -4.62
N GLY A 73 -1.69 3.26 -5.77
CA GLY A 73 -0.91 3.28 -7.01
C GLY A 73 -1.00 4.62 -7.74
N ALA A 74 -0.60 4.64 -9.01
CA ALA A 74 -0.43 5.87 -9.80
C ALA A 74 -1.70 6.73 -9.95
N ASN A 75 -2.89 6.13 -9.88
CA ASN A 75 -4.16 6.84 -10.05
C ASN A 75 -4.87 7.14 -8.72
N THR A 76 -4.26 6.79 -7.59
CA THR A 76 -4.89 6.96 -6.28
C THR A 76 -5.08 8.44 -5.97
N THR A 77 -6.27 8.79 -5.47
CA THR A 77 -6.53 10.07 -4.81
C THR A 77 -7.00 9.82 -3.40
N VAL A 78 -6.68 10.71 -2.46
CA VAL A 78 -7.11 10.56 -1.06
C VAL A 78 -8.63 10.51 -0.95
N ARG A 79 -9.36 11.28 -1.77
CA ARG A 79 -10.83 11.26 -1.80
C ARG A 79 -11.37 9.93 -2.35
N GLY A 80 -10.77 9.41 -3.42
CA GLY A 80 -11.13 8.12 -4.01
C GLY A 80 -10.97 6.99 -3.00
N LEU A 81 -9.78 6.88 -2.40
CA LEU A 81 -9.48 5.87 -1.40
C LEU A 81 -10.43 5.92 -0.19
N LYS A 82 -10.72 7.11 0.36
CA LYS A 82 -11.70 7.25 1.46
C LYS A 82 -13.10 6.75 1.08
N THR A 83 -13.46 6.87 -0.19
CA THR A 83 -14.76 6.41 -0.69
C THR A 83 -14.76 4.90 -0.83
N GLU A 84 -13.70 4.34 -1.40
CA GLU A 84 -13.46 2.89 -1.48
C GLU A 84 -13.49 2.22 -0.09
N LEU A 85 -12.76 2.75 0.89
CA LEU A 85 -12.75 2.22 2.27
C LEU A 85 -14.16 2.18 2.89
N ARG A 86 -15.01 3.18 2.62
CA ARG A 86 -16.40 3.19 3.12
C ARG A 86 -17.25 2.13 2.43
N HIS A 87 -17.09 1.94 1.12
CA HIS A 87 -17.80 0.92 0.37
C HIS A 87 -17.37 -0.48 0.80
N ASN A 88 -16.06 -0.70 0.94
CA ASN A 88 -15.50 -1.96 1.42
C ASN A 88 -15.97 -2.27 2.84
N ALA A 89 -15.93 -1.30 3.76
CA ALA A 89 -16.42 -1.51 5.13
C ALA A 89 -17.89 -2.00 5.15
N ALA A 90 -18.75 -1.43 4.30
CA ALA A 90 -20.13 -1.92 4.17
C ALA A 90 -20.18 -3.34 3.58
N PHE A 91 -19.45 -3.61 2.48
CA PHE A 91 -19.42 -4.91 1.83
C PHE A 91 -18.91 -6.02 2.75
N TYR A 92 -17.74 -5.84 3.37
CA TYR A 92 -17.13 -6.85 4.23
C TYR A 92 -17.89 -7.03 5.55
N HIS A 93 -18.55 -5.99 6.06
CA HIS A 93 -19.44 -6.14 7.21
C HIS A 93 -20.68 -6.96 6.86
N LEU A 94 -21.33 -6.70 5.72
CA LEU A 94 -22.50 -7.46 5.27
C LEU A 94 -22.15 -8.92 4.94
N ASN A 95 -20.97 -9.15 4.35
CA ASN A 95 -20.51 -10.49 3.95
C ASN A 95 -20.12 -11.38 5.15
N GLN A 96 -19.82 -10.81 6.33
CA GLN A 96 -19.53 -11.57 7.55
C GLN A 96 -20.78 -11.95 8.36
N GLY A 97 -21.98 -11.56 7.92
CA GLY A 97 -23.23 -11.76 8.67
C GLY A 97 -23.42 -10.72 9.79
N PHE A 98 -24.67 -10.54 10.23
CA PHE A 98 -25.02 -9.63 11.33
C PHE A 98 -24.44 -10.05 12.68
#